data_AF-A0A2E8VPC2-F1
#
_entry.id   AF-A0A2E8VPC2-F1
#
_cell.length_a   1.000
_cell.length_b   1.000
_cell.length_c   1.000
_cell.angle_alpha   90.00
_cell.angle_beta   90.00
_cell.angle_gamma   90.00
#
_symmetry.space_group_name_H-M   'P 1'
#
loop_
_entity.id
_entity.type
_entity.pdbx_description
1 polymer ?
#
loop_
_entity_poly.entity_id
_entity_poly.type
_entity_poly.pdbx_seq_one_letter_code
_entity_poly.pdbx_strand_id
1 'polypeptide(L)'
;MLDQIKAIAEDEHLLAFLTTLLVFVIAFGLYWETTWSMVAQWTDNGNYSHGLLAIAVSIYLVWERRAELGQLRPAPHWFGLLATLGFGGLWLVAGLGNVLVVQQICVIGLLNAVAFAIYGPRVYVVLAFPLLTIFLVTPIWNVLENPVRDLSTVVTHVVLEMLSMPVLLEGYEVTVPGGRFVIEPACSRLGFFLCSGLIGAYFAYFNRLGLRQMGGLHRAGIGPVDRGELDPNPRHHHGWKRDADGSLDRRRPPVLRVAAVQRDADSVFLGRQRAPQSLAAGI
;
A
#
# COMPACT_ATOMS: atom_id res chain seq x y z
N MET A 1 -12.96 36.34 -17.25
CA MET A 1 -13.17 36.15 -15.78
C MET A 1 -12.81 34.74 -15.34
N LEU A 2 -13.32 33.68 -15.98
CA LEU A 2 -12.94 32.28 -15.68
C LEU A 2 -11.45 31.99 -15.90
N ASP A 3 -10.84 32.54 -16.95
CA ASP A 3 -9.40 32.34 -17.22
C ASP A 3 -8.50 33.06 -16.22
N GLN A 4 -8.93 34.23 -15.72
CA GLN A 4 -8.22 34.96 -14.66
C GLN A 4 -8.26 34.19 -13.32
N ILE A 5 -9.38 33.55 -12.99
CA ILE A 5 -9.50 32.73 -11.77
C ILE A 5 -8.64 31.47 -11.87
N LYS A 6 -8.57 30.84 -13.05
CA LYS A 6 -7.69 29.68 -13.28
C LYS A 6 -6.22 30.05 -13.14
N ALA A 7 -5.79 31.16 -13.74
CA ALA A 7 -4.40 31.61 -13.66
C ALA A 7 -3.95 31.87 -12.22
N ILE A 8 -4.78 32.56 -11.41
CA ILE A 8 -4.49 32.82 -10.00
C ILE A 8 -4.40 31.52 -9.18
N ALA A 9 -5.28 30.54 -9.47
CA ALA A 9 -5.24 29.24 -8.80
C ALA A 9 -3.98 28.44 -9.18
N GLU A 10 -3.62 28.42 -10.46
CA GLU A 10 -2.40 27.73 -10.92
C GLU A 10 -1.13 28.31 -10.28
N ASP A 11 -1.05 29.64 -10.12
CA ASP A 11 0.07 30.29 -9.42
C ASP A 11 0.13 29.91 -7.93
N GLU A 12 -1.01 29.85 -7.23
CA GLU A 12 -1.08 29.45 -5.81
C GLU A 12 -0.64 27.99 -5.61
N HIS A 13 -1.05 27.09 -6.50
CA HIS A 13 -0.63 25.68 -6.48
C HIS A 13 0.85 25.50 -6.81
N LEU A 14 1.37 26.26 -7.78
CA LEU A 14 2.78 26.25 -8.13
C LEU A 14 3.65 26.73 -6.97
N LEU A 15 3.26 27.82 -6.31
CA LEU A 15 3.95 28.33 -5.12
C LEU A 15 3.90 27.32 -3.96
N ALA A 16 2.73 26.71 -3.69
CA ALA A 16 2.60 25.67 -2.66
C ALA A 16 3.48 24.44 -2.95
N PHE A 17 3.57 24.03 -4.21
CA PHE A 17 4.44 22.95 -4.63
C PHE A 17 5.93 23.29 -4.46
N LEU A 18 6.35 24.48 -4.92
CA LEU A 18 7.74 24.92 -4.81
C LEU A 18 8.17 25.11 -3.35
N THR A 19 7.30 25.68 -2.52
CA THR A 19 7.55 25.83 -1.07
C THR A 19 7.65 24.47 -0.39
N THR A 20 6.77 23.51 -0.73
CA THR A 20 6.88 22.13 -0.22
C THR A 20 8.21 21.49 -0.61
N LEU A 21 8.58 21.58 -1.89
CA LEU A 21 9.83 21.01 -2.40
C LEU A 21 11.03 21.63 -1.69
N LEU A 22 11.06 22.95 -1.54
CA LEU A 22 12.12 23.66 -0.83
C LEU A 22 12.23 23.21 0.63
N VAL A 23 11.11 23.13 1.35
CA VAL A 23 11.11 22.67 2.75
C VAL A 23 11.59 21.22 2.86
N PHE A 24 11.22 20.34 1.92
CA PHE A 24 11.68 18.96 1.90
C PHE A 24 13.19 18.88 1.64
N VAL A 25 13.72 19.65 0.68
CA VAL A 25 15.16 19.71 0.42
C VAL A 25 15.92 20.22 1.65
N ILE A 26 15.41 21.28 2.30
CA ILE A 26 16.01 21.81 3.54
C ILE A 26 15.95 20.76 4.65
N ALA A 27 14.81 20.10 4.85
CA ALA A 27 14.65 19.08 5.89
C ALA A 27 15.62 17.90 5.66
N PHE A 28 15.67 17.36 4.44
CA PHE A 28 16.60 16.26 4.13
C PHE A 28 18.08 16.69 4.24
N GLY A 29 18.41 17.94 3.93
CA GLY A 29 19.75 18.50 4.15
C GLY A 29 20.11 18.67 5.63
N LEU A 30 19.18 19.20 6.44
CA LEU A 30 19.37 19.37 7.87
C LEU A 30 19.48 18.02 8.60
N TYR A 31 18.70 17.02 8.18
CA TYR A 31 18.67 15.68 8.76
C TYR A 31 19.44 14.67 7.90
N TRP A 32 20.54 15.11 7.28
CA TRP A 32 21.28 14.33 6.27
C TRP A 32 21.73 12.96 6.77
N GLU A 33 22.34 12.88 7.95
CA GLU A 33 22.84 11.60 8.51
C GLU A 33 21.72 10.59 8.72
N THR A 34 20.60 11.02 9.31
CA THR A 34 19.42 10.17 9.52
C THR A 34 18.83 9.75 8.17
N THR A 35 18.69 10.67 7.22
CA THR A 35 18.14 10.38 5.89
C THR A 35 19.03 9.37 5.15
N TRP A 36 20.35 9.55 5.19
CA TRP A 36 21.30 8.63 4.58
C TRP A 36 21.23 7.23 5.21
N SER A 37 21.06 7.15 6.54
CA SER A 37 20.89 5.87 7.22
C SER A 37 19.65 5.09 6.75
N MET A 38 18.59 5.80 6.35
CA MET A 38 17.38 5.18 5.79
C MET A 38 17.63 4.70 4.36
N VAL A 39 18.26 5.53 3.53
CA VAL A 39 18.62 5.18 2.16
C VAL A 39 19.55 3.97 2.13
N ALA A 40 20.56 3.93 3.01
CA ALA A 40 21.48 2.80 3.12
C ALA A 40 20.73 1.48 3.40
N GLN A 41 19.73 1.50 4.30
CA GLN A 41 18.90 0.32 4.58
C GLN A 41 17.99 -0.06 3.41
N TRP A 42 17.53 0.89 2.60
CA TRP A 42 16.73 0.61 1.42
C TRP A 42 17.55 0.06 0.25
N THR A 43 18.84 0.40 0.18
CA THR A 43 19.76 -0.09 -0.85
C THR A 43 20.45 -1.40 -0.47
N ASP A 44 20.36 -1.81 0.80
CA ASP A 44 20.90 -3.08 1.26
C ASP A 44 19.96 -4.26 0.92
N ASN A 45 20.49 -5.47 0.87
CA ASN A 45 19.73 -6.70 0.59
C ASN A 45 18.91 -7.20 1.80
N GLY A 46 18.66 -6.32 2.78
CA GLY A 46 17.96 -6.63 4.02
C GLY A 46 16.44 -6.50 3.93
N ASN A 47 15.83 -6.31 5.10
CA ASN A 47 14.37 -6.28 5.29
C ASN A 47 13.66 -5.12 4.54
N TYR A 48 14.37 -4.05 4.17
CA TYR A 48 13.78 -2.87 3.52
C TYR A 48 14.22 -2.63 2.08
N SER A 49 14.76 -3.64 1.41
CA SER A 49 15.13 -3.58 -0.03
C SER A 49 13.98 -3.13 -0.94
N HIS A 50 12.74 -3.37 -0.55
CA HIS A 50 11.53 -2.92 -1.26
C HIS A 50 11.23 -1.43 -1.10
N GLY A 51 11.98 -0.72 -0.26
CA GLY A 51 11.64 0.64 0.14
C GLY A 51 11.70 1.66 -0.99
N LEU A 52 12.70 1.56 -1.85
CA LEU A 52 12.83 2.44 -3.02
C LEU A 52 11.65 2.27 -3.99
N LEU A 53 11.18 1.03 -4.18
CA LEU A 53 10.02 0.74 -5.03
C LEU A 53 8.77 1.39 -4.45
N ALA A 54 8.57 1.27 -3.13
CA ALA A 54 7.43 1.88 -2.48
C ALA A 54 7.42 3.40 -2.62
N ILE A 55 8.58 4.05 -2.43
CA ILE A 55 8.72 5.51 -2.63
C ILE A 55 8.40 5.90 -4.07
N ALA A 56 8.89 5.15 -5.06
CA ALA A 56 8.60 5.40 -6.46
C ALA A 56 7.08 5.28 -6.76
N VAL A 57 6.41 4.28 -6.20
CA VAL A 57 4.96 4.12 -6.31
C VAL A 57 4.22 5.24 -5.58
N SER A 58 4.66 5.68 -4.40
CA SER A 58 4.08 6.82 -3.70
C SER A 58 4.14 8.10 -4.54
N ILE A 59 5.28 8.37 -5.18
CA ILE A 59 5.45 9.51 -6.09
C ILE A 59 4.51 9.38 -7.28
N TYR A 60 4.42 8.20 -7.88
CA TYR A 60 3.50 7.94 -8.99
C TYR A 60 2.03 8.17 -8.60
N LEU A 61 1.61 7.74 -7.40
CA LEU A 61 0.24 7.94 -6.91
C LEU A 61 -0.07 9.43 -6.68
N VAL A 62 0.89 10.20 -6.17
CA VAL A 62 0.75 11.66 -6.07
C VAL A 62 0.61 12.29 -7.45
N TRP A 63 1.40 11.82 -8.43
CA TRP A 63 1.34 12.29 -9.81
C TRP A 63 -0.02 11.99 -10.47
N GLU A 64 -0.55 10.78 -10.27
CA GLU A 64 -1.87 10.38 -10.79
C GLU A 64 -2.99 11.31 -10.27
N ARG A 65 -2.87 11.73 -9.00
CA ARG A 65 -3.87 12.59 -8.34
C ARG A 65 -3.66 14.09 -8.55
N ARG A 66 -2.69 14.53 -9.36
CA ARG A 66 -2.41 15.95 -9.58
C ARG A 66 -3.63 16.77 -10.02
N ALA A 67 -4.54 16.19 -10.79
CA ALA A 67 -5.76 16.86 -11.26
C ALA A 67 -6.80 17.06 -10.14
N GLU A 68 -6.89 16.12 -9.19
CA GLU A 68 -7.71 16.25 -7.99
C GLU A 68 -7.10 17.27 -7.02
N LEU A 69 -5.77 17.23 -6.85
CA LEU A 69 -5.01 18.16 -6.02
C LEU A 69 -5.11 19.61 -6.54
N GLY A 70 -5.07 19.81 -7.87
CA GLY A 70 -5.24 21.13 -8.50
C GLY A 70 -6.64 21.73 -8.39
N GLN A 71 -7.64 20.96 -7.90
CA GLN A 71 -8.97 21.47 -7.59
C GLN A 71 -9.13 21.86 -6.12
N LEU A 72 -8.21 21.40 -5.25
CA LEU A 72 -8.28 21.58 -3.81
C LEU A 72 -7.34 22.68 -3.35
N ARG A 73 -7.88 23.81 -2.90
CA ARG A 73 -7.05 24.92 -2.40
C ARG A 73 -6.22 24.51 -1.17
N PRO A 74 -4.90 24.77 -1.15
CA PRO A 74 -4.08 24.61 0.05
C PRO A 74 -4.66 25.46 1.18
N ALA A 75 -4.89 24.85 2.34
CA ALA A 75 -5.41 25.54 3.51
C ALA A 75 -4.46 25.29 4.69
N PRO A 76 -3.50 26.21 4.93
CA PRO A 76 -2.50 26.00 5.97
C PRO A 76 -3.12 25.75 7.33
N HIS A 77 -2.61 24.75 8.05
CA HIS A 77 -3.19 24.33 9.33
C HIS A 77 -2.17 24.40 10.48
N TRP A 78 -2.51 25.12 11.55
CA TRP A 78 -1.63 25.35 12.70
C TRP A 78 -1.21 24.06 13.43
N PHE A 79 -2.10 23.06 13.53
CA PHE A 79 -1.73 21.72 14.03
C PHE A 79 -0.56 21.09 13.27
N GLY A 80 -0.44 21.31 11.96
CA GLY A 80 0.71 20.81 11.19
C GLY A 80 2.01 21.51 11.57
N LEU A 81 1.94 22.81 11.84
CA LEU A 81 3.08 23.58 12.33
C LEU A 81 3.52 23.11 13.72
N LEU A 82 2.55 22.89 14.63
CA LEU A 82 2.83 22.36 15.96
C LEU A 82 3.43 20.95 15.89
N ALA A 83 2.91 20.08 15.04
CA ALA A 83 3.46 18.76 14.81
C ALA A 83 4.88 18.82 14.24
N THR A 84 5.14 19.76 13.32
CA THR A 84 6.48 19.97 12.74
C THR A 84 7.49 20.36 13.83
N LEU A 85 7.13 21.31 14.70
CA LEU A 85 7.97 21.68 15.85
C LEU A 85 8.14 20.52 16.83
N GLY A 86 7.07 19.76 17.09
CA GLY A 86 7.11 18.59 17.96
C GLY A 86 8.07 17.50 17.47
N PHE A 87 7.98 17.12 16.20
CA PHE A 87 8.90 16.14 15.61
C PHE A 87 10.33 16.66 15.50
N GLY A 88 10.52 17.95 15.18
CA GLY A 88 11.85 18.57 15.17
C GLY A 88 12.50 18.56 16.56
N GLY A 89 11.75 18.92 17.61
CA GLY A 89 12.20 18.86 18.99
C GLY A 89 12.48 17.43 19.46
N LEU A 90 11.59 16.49 19.12
CA LEU A 90 11.79 15.08 19.46
C LEU A 90 13.02 14.49 18.74
N TRP A 91 13.29 14.89 17.51
CA TRP A 91 14.50 14.50 16.79
C TRP A 91 15.76 14.96 17.53
N LEU A 92 15.79 16.20 18.03
CA LEU A 92 16.93 16.72 18.80
C LEU A 92 17.15 15.92 20.09
N VAL A 93 16.08 15.60 20.82
CA VAL A 93 16.15 14.77 22.03
C VAL A 93 16.63 13.36 21.69
N ALA A 94 16.15 12.77 20.60
CA ALA A 94 16.60 11.46 20.13
C ALA A 94 18.06 11.47 19.64
N GLY A 95 18.52 12.61 19.11
CA GLY A 95 19.92 12.91 18.82
C GLY A 95 20.80 12.81 20.07
N LEU A 96 20.39 13.47 21.15
CA LEU A 96 21.09 13.43 22.43
C LEU A 96 21.13 12.03 23.05
N GLY A 97 20.06 11.24 22.88
CA GLY A 97 19.98 9.86 23.34
C GLY A 97 20.63 8.82 22.39
N ASN A 98 21.15 9.25 21.23
CA ASN A 98 21.66 8.38 20.16
C ASN A 98 20.68 7.26 19.75
N VAL A 99 19.38 7.57 19.74
CA VAL A 99 18.32 6.60 19.39
C VAL A 99 17.94 6.76 17.92
N LEU A 100 18.69 6.10 17.03
CA LEU A 100 18.55 6.24 15.57
C LEU A 100 17.13 5.95 15.07
N VAL A 101 16.46 4.91 15.59
CA VAL A 101 15.10 4.56 15.18
C VAL A 101 14.12 5.71 15.43
N VAL A 102 14.23 6.39 16.57
CA VAL A 102 13.36 7.53 16.89
C VAL A 102 13.67 8.71 15.98
N GLN A 103 14.94 8.96 15.66
CA GLN A 103 15.32 9.99 14.69
C GLN A 103 14.69 9.72 13.31
N GLN A 104 14.74 8.47 12.82
CA GLN A 104 14.14 8.08 11.53
C GLN A 104 12.62 8.29 11.52
N ILE A 105 11.93 7.95 12.62
CA ILE A 105 10.50 8.24 12.78
C ILE A 105 10.23 9.74 12.72
N CYS A 106 11.06 10.55 13.38
CA CYS A 106 10.87 11.99 13.42
C CYS A 106 11.05 12.63 12.03
N VAL A 107 12.01 12.17 11.21
CA VAL A 107 12.19 12.68 9.84
C VAL A 107 10.97 12.41 8.97
N ILE A 108 10.39 11.21 9.06
CA ILE A 108 9.18 10.87 8.30
C ILE A 108 7.95 11.57 8.88
N GLY A 109 7.89 11.72 10.20
CA GLY A 109 6.88 12.51 10.90
C GLY A 109 6.91 13.98 10.47
N LEU A 110 8.10 14.57 10.33
CA LEU A 110 8.31 15.92 9.80
C LEU A 110 7.80 16.05 8.38
N LEU A 111 8.10 15.08 7.51
CA LEU A 111 7.60 15.07 6.13
C LEU A 111 6.06 15.09 6.08
N ASN A 112 5.42 14.26 6.91
CA ASN A 112 3.96 14.22 7.04
C ASN A 112 3.39 15.51 7.64
N ALA A 113 4.03 16.04 8.69
CA ALA A 113 3.59 17.24 9.39
C ALA A 113 3.70 18.49 8.52
N VAL A 114 4.78 18.63 7.74
CA VAL A 114 4.96 19.71 6.76
C VAL A 114 3.91 19.63 5.66
N ALA A 115 3.68 18.44 5.10
CA ALA A 115 2.63 18.25 4.11
C ALA A 115 1.25 18.63 4.68
N PHE A 116 0.94 18.22 5.91
CA PHE A 116 -0.30 18.62 6.59
C PHE A 116 -0.36 20.13 6.88
N ALA A 117 0.77 20.75 7.24
CA ALA A 117 0.84 22.17 7.55
C ALA A 117 0.58 23.06 6.33
N ILE A 118 1.07 22.66 5.15
CA ILE A 118 0.94 23.42 3.90
C ILE A 118 -0.44 23.18 3.26
N TYR A 119 -0.83 21.92 3.11
CA TYR A 119 -2.01 21.56 2.32
C TYR A 119 -3.30 21.46 3.15
N GLY A 120 -3.20 21.26 4.46
CA GLY A 120 -4.32 21.13 5.36
C GLY A 120 -5.05 19.78 5.27
N PRO A 121 -6.09 19.58 6.10
CA PRO A 121 -6.73 18.27 6.26
C PRO A 121 -7.45 17.76 5.02
N ARG A 122 -8.03 18.65 4.20
CA ARG A 122 -8.80 18.25 3.01
C ARG A 122 -7.92 17.60 1.95
N VAL A 123 -6.77 18.21 1.67
CA VAL A 123 -5.78 17.68 0.73
C VAL A 123 -5.03 16.51 1.35
N TYR A 124 -4.76 16.56 2.66
CA TYR A 124 -4.06 15.48 3.33
C TYR A 124 -4.78 14.14 3.25
N VAL A 125 -6.12 14.10 3.27
CA VAL A 125 -6.88 12.85 3.07
C VAL A 125 -6.55 12.19 1.72
N VAL A 126 -6.33 12.98 0.68
CA VAL A 126 -5.95 12.51 -0.65
C VAL A 126 -4.50 11.99 -0.65
N LEU A 127 -3.61 12.67 0.07
CA LEU A 127 -2.20 12.31 0.22
C LEU A 127 -1.94 11.23 1.29
N ALA A 128 -2.93 10.91 2.13
CA ALA A 128 -2.74 10.06 3.30
C ALA A 128 -2.26 8.66 2.90
N PHE A 129 -2.77 8.13 1.79
CA PHE A 129 -2.37 6.82 1.30
C PHE A 129 -0.91 6.79 0.80
N PRO A 130 -0.48 7.66 -0.13
CA PRO A 130 0.94 7.79 -0.49
C PRO A 130 1.85 7.98 0.72
N LEU A 131 1.46 8.83 1.66
CA LEU A 131 2.25 9.10 2.86
C LEU A 131 2.34 7.91 3.82
N LEU A 132 1.24 7.15 3.97
CA LEU A 132 1.21 5.92 4.77
C LEU A 132 2.14 4.85 4.18
N THR A 133 2.24 4.77 2.86
CA THR A 133 3.17 3.82 2.23
C THR A 133 4.64 4.15 2.52
N ILE A 134 4.99 5.43 2.59
CA ILE A 134 6.33 5.88 3.01
C ILE A 134 6.59 5.51 4.47
N PHE A 135 5.58 5.65 5.34
CA PHE A 135 5.67 5.23 6.74
C PHE A 135 5.86 3.70 6.88
N LEU A 136 5.19 2.90 6.05
CA LEU A 136 5.33 1.44 6.08
C LEU A 136 6.75 0.97 5.70
N VAL A 137 7.45 1.76 4.91
CA VAL A 137 8.81 1.50 4.42
C VAL A 137 9.89 2.06 5.34
N THR A 138 9.48 2.84 6.35
CA THR A 138 10.39 3.41 7.33
C THR A 138 10.96 2.30 8.21
N PRO A 139 12.27 2.30 8.53
CA PRO A 139 12.93 1.26 9.33
C PRO A 139 12.53 1.18 10.82
N ILE A 140 11.34 1.68 11.19
CA ILE A 140 10.73 1.50 12.51
C ILE A 140 10.34 0.05 12.78
N TRP A 141 10.01 -0.71 11.73
CA TRP A 141 9.45 -2.05 11.85
C TRP A 141 10.46 -3.11 12.28
N ASN A 142 11.74 -2.76 12.44
CA ASN A 142 12.76 -3.66 13.00
C ASN A 142 12.41 -4.12 14.41
N VAL A 143 11.59 -3.36 15.13
CA VAL A 143 11.06 -3.80 16.43
C VAL A 143 10.21 -5.08 16.34
N LEU A 144 9.67 -5.41 15.16
CA LEU A 144 8.93 -6.67 14.92
C LEU A 144 9.85 -7.85 14.64
N GLU A 145 11.14 -7.64 14.38
CA GLU A 145 12.09 -8.71 14.08
C GLU A 145 12.13 -9.76 15.19
N ASN A 146 12.24 -9.31 16.45
CA ASN A 146 12.27 -10.20 17.61
C ASN A 146 10.94 -10.96 17.79
N PRO A 147 9.76 -10.31 17.84
CA PRO A 147 8.48 -11.02 17.91
C PRO A 147 8.27 -12.09 16.83
N VAL A 148 8.64 -11.80 15.59
CA VAL A 148 8.47 -12.74 14.47
C VAL A 148 9.48 -13.89 14.56
N ARG A 149 10.70 -13.61 15.03
CA ARG A 149 11.70 -14.64 15.32
C ARG A 149 11.28 -15.55 16.48
N ASP A 150 10.69 -14.98 17.54
CA ASP A 150 10.16 -15.74 18.67
C ASP A 150 9.05 -16.69 18.22
N LEU A 151 8.12 -16.19 17.39
CA LEU A 151 7.07 -17.03 16.81
C LEU A 151 7.66 -18.18 15.98
N SER A 152 8.67 -17.89 15.16
CA SER A 152 9.35 -18.90 14.34
C SER A 152 10.05 -19.96 15.20
N THR A 153 10.62 -19.54 16.34
CA THR A 153 11.26 -20.42 17.32
C THR A 153 10.25 -21.36 17.98
N VAL A 154 9.10 -20.82 18.41
CA VAL A 154 7.98 -21.61 18.97
C VAL A 154 7.45 -22.61 17.95
N VAL A 155 7.20 -22.17 16.72
CA VAL A 155 6.70 -23.05 15.64
C VAL A 155 7.71 -24.16 15.35
N THR A 156 9.01 -23.84 15.31
CA THR A 156 10.07 -24.84 15.10
C THR A 156 10.07 -25.89 16.20
N HIS A 157 9.99 -25.46 17.47
CA HIS A 157 9.91 -26.38 18.61
C HIS A 157 8.71 -27.33 18.49
N VAL A 158 7.51 -26.78 18.24
CA VAL A 158 6.28 -27.57 18.10
C VAL A 158 6.38 -28.57 16.96
N VAL A 159 6.92 -28.17 15.81
CA VAL A 159 7.06 -29.07 14.65
C VAL A 159 8.07 -30.18 14.93
N LEU A 160 9.19 -29.89 15.59
CA LEU A 160 10.20 -30.92 15.94
C LEU A 160 9.66 -31.91 16.97
N GLU A 161 8.89 -31.42 17.94
CA GLU A 161 8.21 -32.26 18.93
C GLU A 161 7.16 -33.16 18.27
N MET A 162 6.37 -32.64 17.31
CA MET A 162 5.45 -33.45 16.51
C MET A 162 6.15 -34.54 15.71
N LEU A 163 7.40 -34.30 15.28
CA LEU A 163 8.23 -35.29 14.59
C LEU A 163 8.94 -36.27 15.54
N SER A 164 8.66 -36.21 16.85
CA SER A 164 9.30 -37.04 17.89
C SER A 164 10.83 -36.92 17.91
N MET A 165 11.38 -35.79 17.46
CA MET A 165 12.82 -35.52 17.54
C MET A 165 13.15 -34.88 18.90
N PRO A 166 14.10 -35.43 19.67
CA PRO A 166 14.52 -34.82 20.92
C PRO A 166 15.22 -33.49 20.61
N VAL A 167 14.62 -32.38 21.04
CA VAL A 167 15.12 -31.03 20.82
C VAL A 167 15.37 -30.36 22.17
N LEU A 168 16.56 -29.77 22.34
CA LEU A 168 16.88 -28.89 23.45
C LEU A 168 16.94 -27.47 22.91
N LEU A 169 16.12 -26.58 23.48
CA LEU A 169 15.97 -25.21 23.02
C LEU A 169 16.40 -24.23 24.11
N GLU A 170 17.47 -23.47 23.85
CA GLU A 170 18.03 -22.47 24.77
C GLU A 170 18.00 -21.09 24.09
N GLY A 171 16.93 -20.33 24.35
CA GLY A 171 16.68 -19.07 23.65
C GLY A 171 16.46 -19.30 22.14
N TYR A 172 17.43 -18.89 21.31
CA TYR A 172 17.40 -19.08 19.85
C TYR A 172 18.32 -20.20 19.36
N GLU A 173 18.97 -20.92 20.28
CA GLU A 173 19.83 -22.05 19.94
C GLU A 173 19.06 -23.36 20.07
N VAL A 174 19.05 -24.12 18.98
CA VAL A 174 18.34 -25.39 18.83
C VAL A 174 19.38 -26.50 18.74
N THR A 175 19.42 -27.36 19.75
CA THR A 175 20.31 -28.53 19.80
C THR A 175 19.50 -29.78 19.53
N VAL A 176 19.87 -30.51 18.47
CA VAL A 176 19.28 -31.80 18.08
C VAL A 176 20.41 -32.84 17.95
N PRO A 177 20.12 -34.15 17.90
CA PRO A 177 21.16 -35.17 17.73
C PRO A 177 22.04 -34.98 16.50
N GLY A 178 21.52 -34.31 15.46
CA GLY A 178 22.25 -34.00 14.24
C GLY A 178 23.14 -32.75 14.30
N GLY A 179 23.12 -31.97 15.39
CA GLY A 179 23.95 -30.77 15.54
C GLY A 179 23.26 -29.61 16.28
N ARG A 180 23.96 -28.47 16.35
CA ARG A 180 23.47 -27.22 16.95
C ARG A 180 23.21 -26.20 15.85
N PHE A 181 22.06 -25.56 15.91
CA PHE A 181 21.62 -24.54 14.97
C PHE A 181 21.21 -23.28 15.73
N VAL A 182 21.59 -22.11 15.22
CA VAL A 182 21.15 -20.83 15.77
C VAL A 182 20.15 -20.21 14.81
N ILE A 183 18.97 -19.86 15.32
CA ILE A 183 17.95 -19.14 14.56
C ILE A 183 18.42 -17.70 14.47
N GLU A 184 19.05 -17.29 13.37
CA GLU A 184 19.54 -15.92 13.21
C GLU A 184 18.41 -14.88 13.03
N PRO A 185 18.64 -13.59 13.35
CA PRO A 185 17.65 -12.53 13.14
C PRO A 185 17.12 -12.46 11.69
N ALA A 186 17.98 -12.79 10.71
CA ALA A 186 17.62 -12.90 9.30
C ALA A 186 16.50 -13.92 9.00
N CYS A 187 16.27 -14.90 9.88
CA CYS A 187 15.20 -15.90 9.75
C CYS A 187 13.80 -15.34 10.06
N SER A 188 13.69 -14.15 10.66
CA SER A 188 12.41 -13.48 10.91
C SER A 188 11.64 -13.20 9.62
N ARG A 189 12.34 -13.07 8.48
CA ARG A 189 11.76 -12.80 7.16
C ARG A 189 10.81 -11.57 7.19
N LEU A 190 11.14 -10.60 8.04
CA LEU A 190 10.39 -9.36 8.23
C LEU A 190 10.16 -8.62 6.91
N GLY A 191 11.17 -8.59 6.02
CA GLY A 191 11.00 -7.95 4.71
C GLY A 191 9.86 -8.54 3.86
N PHE A 192 9.65 -9.87 3.89
CA PHE A 192 8.51 -10.47 3.19
C PHE A 192 7.17 -10.07 3.81
N PHE A 193 7.11 -9.97 5.14
CA PHE A 193 5.93 -9.53 5.86
C PHE A 193 5.57 -8.08 5.48
N LEU A 194 6.57 -7.18 5.48
CA LEU A 194 6.39 -5.79 5.08
C LEU A 194 5.99 -5.65 3.59
N CYS A 195 6.68 -6.36 2.68
CA CYS A 195 6.32 -6.41 1.26
C CYS A 195 4.88 -6.87 1.06
N SER A 196 4.47 -7.96 1.72
CA SER A 196 3.12 -8.50 1.60
C SER A 196 2.08 -7.52 2.14
N GLY A 197 2.37 -6.86 3.26
CA GLY A 197 1.52 -5.80 3.81
C GLY A 197 1.38 -4.61 2.86
N LEU A 198 2.49 -4.18 2.25
CA LEU A 198 2.51 -3.08 1.28
C LEU A 198 1.70 -3.44 0.02
N ILE A 199 1.91 -4.63 -0.55
CA ILE A 199 1.13 -5.13 -1.69
C ILE A 199 -0.35 -5.22 -1.33
N GLY A 200 -0.68 -5.74 -0.14
CA GLY A 200 -2.05 -5.78 0.36
C GLY A 200 -2.68 -4.39 0.48
N ALA A 201 -1.93 -3.40 0.95
CA ALA A 201 -2.38 -2.01 1.03
C ALA A 201 -2.64 -1.41 -0.37
N TYR A 202 -1.74 -1.63 -1.33
CA TYR A 202 -1.95 -1.21 -2.72
C TYR A 202 -3.15 -1.92 -3.35
N PHE A 203 -3.29 -3.22 -3.15
CA PHE A 203 -4.42 -3.99 -3.66
C PHE A 203 -5.74 -3.47 -3.09
N ALA A 204 -5.81 -3.22 -1.79
CA ALA A 204 -6.98 -2.65 -1.13
C ALA A 204 -7.33 -1.26 -1.67
N TYR A 205 -6.30 -0.43 -1.88
CA TYR A 205 -6.47 0.91 -2.43
C TYR A 205 -7.00 0.90 -3.88
N PHE A 206 -6.40 0.13 -4.78
CA PHE A 206 -6.83 0.07 -6.18
C PHE A 206 -8.22 -0.55 -6.33
N ASN A 207 -8.56 -1.55 -5.53
CA ASN A 207 -9.88 -2.17 -5.54
C ASN A 207 -10.92 -1.40 -4.70
N ARG A 208 -10.55 -0.25 -4.10
CA ARG A 208 -11.38 0.55 -3.19
C ARG A 208 -12.08 -0.30 -2.11
N LEU A 209 -11.37 -1.30 -1.60
CA LEU A 209 -11.87 -2.17 -0.53
C LEU A 209 -11.97 -1.32 0.75
N GLY A 210 -13.18 -0.88 1.10
CA GLY A 210 -13.42 -0.16 2.34
C GLY A 210 -13.33 -1.09 3.55
N LEU A 211 -12.84 -0.60 4.69
CA LEU A 211 -12.77 -1.35 5.97
C LEU A 211 -14.11 -2.01 6.37
N ARG A 212 -15.24 -1.48 5.87
CA ARG A 212 -16.59 -2.02 6.09
C ARG A 212 -16.84 -3.34 5.34
N GLN A 213 -16.13 -3.63 4.25
CA GLN A 213 -16.25 -4.89 3.52
C GLN A 213 -15.38 -6.00 4.12
N MET A 214 -14.30 -5.66 4.85
CA MET A 214 -13.48 -6.65 5.59
C MET A 214 -14.26 -7.36 6.71
N GLY A 215 -15.15 -6.64 7.42
CA GLY A 215 -16.09 -7.29 8.36
C GLY A 215 -17.18 -8.12 7.67
N GLY A 216 -17.45 -7.84 6.39
CA GLY A 216 -18.38 -8.58 5.54
C GLY A 216 -17.76 -9.83 4.91
N LEU A 217 -16.43 -9.94 4.80
CA LEU A 217 -15.72 -11.10 4.23
C LEU A 217 -15.80 -12.36 5.10
N HIS A 218 -16.10 -12.23 6.40
CA HIS A 218 -16.46 -13.38 7.23
C HIS A 218 -17.91 -13.85 6.99
N ARG A 219 -18.75 -13.03 6.33
CA ARG A 219 -20.15 -13.35 5.98
C ARG A 219 -20.36 -13.67 4.49
N ALA A 220 -19.59 -13.03 3.62
CA ALA A 220 -19.45 -13.40 2.23
C ALA A 220 -18.46 -14.54 2.20
N GLY A 221 -18.97 -15.74 2.51
CA GLY A 221 -18.19 -16.97 2.51
C GLY A 221 -17.23 -16.98 1.33
N ILE A 222 -15.99 -17.32 1.64
CA ILE A 222 -15.19 -18.12 0.72
C ILE A 222 -16.09 -19.32 0.39
N GLY A 223 -16.93 -19.17 -0.63
CA GLY A 223 -17.68 -20.26 -1.21
C GLY A 223 -16.63 -21.29 -1.60
N PRO A 224 -16.88 -22.59 -1.37
CA PRO A 224 -15.94 -23.61 -1.78
C PRO A 224 -15.59 -23.34 -3.25
N VAL A 225 -14.29 -23.26 -3.55
CA VAL A 225 -13.83 -23.35 -4.93
C VAL A 225 -14.51 -24.60 -5.46
N ASP A 226 -15.45 -24.41 -6.39
CA ASP A 226 -16.20 -25.50 -6.97
C ASP A 226 -15.16 -26.46 -7.52
N ARG A 227 -14.97 -27.57 -6.80
CA ARG A 227 -14.21 -28.70 -7.30
C ARG A 227 -15.11 -29.24 -8.37
N GLY A 228 -14.99 -28.68 -9.57
CA GLY A 228 -15.69 -29.13 -10.75
C GLY A 228 -15.59 -30.65 -10.74
N GLU A 229 -16.75 -31.28 -10.59
CA GLU A 229 -16.94 -32.71 -10.70
C GLU A 229 -16.10 -33.15 -11.90
N LEU A 230 -15.07 -33.95 -11.66
CA LEU A 230 -14.34 -34.62 -12.73
C LEU A 230 -15.37 -35.55 -13.38
N ASP A 231 -16.03 -35.05 -14.42
CA ASP A 231 -16.94 -35.82 -15.27
C ASP A 231 -16.20 -37.08 -15.73
N PRO A 232 -16.62 -38.27 -15.31
CA PRO A 232 -15.94 -39.51 -15.68
C PRO A 232 -16.33 -39.99 -17.09
N ASN A 233 -17.09 -39.21 -17.88
CA ASN A 233 -17.56 -39.64 -19.18
C ASN A 233 -17.36 -38.56 -20.27
N PRO A 234 -16.26 -38.61 -21.05
CA PRO A 234 -16.01 -37.63 -22.10
C PRO A 234 -16.78 -38.03 -23.35
N ARG A 235 -18.10 -37.82 -23.37
CA ARG A 235 -18.88 -38.01 -24.59
C ARG A 235 -19.88 -36.89 -24.78
N HIS A 236 -19.56 -36.08 -25.81
CA HIS A 236 -20.39 -35.04 -26.42
C HIS A 236 -20.46 -33.78 -25.54
N HIS A 237 -19.96 -32.61 -25.94
CA HIS A 237 -20.24 -31.90 -27.18
C HIS A 237 -19.16 -30.84 -27.47
N HIS A 238 -18.26 -31.12 -28.43
CA HIS A 238 -17.62 -30.05 -29.21
C HIS A 238 -18.30 -30.00 -30.58
N GLY A 239 -19.19 -29.02 -30.75
CA GLY A 239 -19.79 -28.68 -32.03
C GLY A 239 -18.75 -28.06 -32.97
N TRP A 240 -17.97 -28.89 -33.64
CA TRP A 240 -17.29 -28.52 -34.87
C TRP A 240 -18.28 -28.74 -36.02
N LYS A 241 -18.92 -27.66 -36.49
CA LYS A 241 -19.63 -27.73 -37.77
C LYS A 241 -18.57 -27.94 -38.86
N ARG A 242 -18.63 -29.11 -39.50
CA ARG A 242 -17.93 -29.40 -40.74
C ARG A 242 -18.77 -28.88 -41.90
N ASP A 243 -18.13 -28.21 -42.85
CA ASP A 243 -18.72 -27.94 -44.14
C ASP A 243 -18.77 -29.23 -44.96
N ALA A 244 -19.69 -29.33 -45.91
CA ALA A 244 -20.05 -30.57 -46.61
C ALA A 244 -18.92 -31.19 -47.47
N ASP A 245 -17.76 -30.53 -47.57
CA ASP A 245 -16.57 -31.02 -48.28
C ASP A 245 -15.41 -31.44 -47.36
N GLY A 246 -15.57 -31.35 -46.03
CA GLY A 246 -14.60 -31.87 -45.06
C GLY A 246 -13.33 -31.03 -44.85
N SER A 247 -13.26 -29.80 -45.36
CA SER A 247 -12.13 -28.91 -45.08
C SER A 247 -12.35 -28.05 -43.82
N LEU A 248 -11.30 -27.87 -42.99
CA LEU A 248 -11.35 -27.09 -41.74
C LEU A 248 -11.10 -25.59 -42.04
N ASP A 249 -12.12 -24.75 -41.91
CA ASP A 249 -11.99 -23.29 -41.97
C ASP A 249 -11.17 -22.77 -40.77
N ARG A 250 -9.91 -22.39 -41.01
CA ARG A 250 -8.97 -21.86 -40.00
C ARG A 250 -9.08 -20.34 -39.77
N ARG A 251 -10.08 -19.64 -40.33
CA ARG A 251 -10.11 -18.16 -40.30
C ARG A 251 -10.94 -17.52 -39.18
N ARG A 252 -11.52 -18.29 -38.24
CA ARG A 252 -12.31 -17.72 -37.13
C ARG A 252 -11.77 -18.14 -35.77
N PRO A 253 -11.21 -17.23 -34.95
CA PRO A 253 -10.89 -17.55 -33.56
C PRO A 253 -12.19 -17.74 -32.75
N PRO A 254 -12.19 -18.66 -31.76
CA PRO A 254 -13.34 -18.87 -30.89
C PRO A 254 -13.55 -17.64 -30.00
N VAL A 255 -14.69 -16.98 -30.18
CA VAL A 255 -15.08 -15.83 -29.36
C VAL A 255 -15.54 -16.37 -28.00
N LEU A 256 -14.64 -16.35 -27.01
CA LEU A 256 -14.99 -16.55 -25.60
C LEU A 256 -15.89 -15.37 -25.18
N ARG A 257 -17.20 -15.63 -25.08
CA ARG A 257 -18.13 -14.70 -24.45
C ARG A 257 -17.86 -14.65 -22.95
N VAL A 258 -16.97 -13.76 -22.53
CA VAL A 258 -16.88 -13.28 -21.14
C VAL A 258 -18.09 -12.38 -20.89
N ALA A 259 -19.25 -13.00 -20.67
CA ALA A 259 -20.51 -12.31 -20.45
C ALA A 259 -21.06 -12.64 -19.06
N ALA A 260 -20.34 -12.24 -18.00
CA ALA A 260 -20.88 -12.29 -16.64
C ALA A 260 -20.37 -11.18 -15.70
N VAL A 261 -19.28 -10.48 -16.01
CA VAL A 261 -18.74 -9.40 -15.14
C VAL A 261 -19.22 -8.00 -15.54
N GLN A 262 -19.67 -7.80 -16.78
CA GLN A 262 -20.00 -6.45 -17.30
C GLN A 262 -21.37 -5.90 -16.87
N ARG A 263 -22.34 -6.76 -16.50
CA ARG A 263 -23.73 -6.32 -16.24
C ARG A 263 -23.92 -5.50 -14.96
N ASP A 264 -22.96 -5.55 -14.03
CA ASP A 264 -23.06 -4.82 -12.77
C ASP A 264 -22.45 -3.41 -12.83
N ALA A 265 -21.73 -3.07 -13.90
CA ALA A 265 -21.13 -1.75 -14.09
C ALA A 265 -22.14 -0.71 -14.64
N ASP A 266 -23.12 -1.14 -15.44
CA ASP A 266 -24.05 -0.24 -16.14
C ASP A 266 -25.24 0.22 -15.26
N SER A 267 -25.63 -0.57 -14.25
CA SER A 267 -26.73 -0.25 -13.33
C SER A 267 -26.39 0.86 -12.34
N VAL A 268 -25.09 1.07 -12.06
CA VAL A 268 -24.59 2.11 -11.14
C VAL A 268 -24.42 3.47 -11.85
N PHE A 269 -24.21 3.49 -13.17
CA PHE A 269 -23.93 4.72 -13.93
C PHE A 269 -25.20 5.50 -14.37
N LEU A 270 -26.38 4.87 -14.44
CA LEU A 270 -27.62 5.52 -14.88
C LEU A 270 -28.51 6.07 -13.75
N GLY A 271 -28.17 5.81 -12.49
CA GLY A 271 -29.00 6.21 -11.33
C GLY A 271 -28.83 7.65 -10.82
N ARG A 272 -27.96 8.48 -11.43
CA ARG A 272 -27.57 9.80 -10.85
C ARG A 272 -27.87 11.03 -11.69
N GLN A 273 -28.64 10.92 -12.78
CA GLN A 273 -29.15 12.07 -13.54
C GLN A 273 -30.65 12.28 -13.32
N ARG A 274 -31.02 12.86 -12.17
CA ARG A 274 -32.24 13.68 -12.06
C ARG A 274 -31.89 14.98 -11.33
N ALA A 275 -31.66 16.02 -12.13
CA ALA A 275 -31.74 17.41 -11.70
C ALA A 275 -33.23 17.86 -11.72
N PRO A 276 -33.58 18.94 -10.98
CA PRO A 276 -34.96 19.36 -10.73
C PRO A 276 -35.49 20.25 -11.87
N GLN A 277 -36.78 20.11 -12.21
CA GLN A 277 -37.47 21.09 -13.06
C GLN A 277 -38.64 21.69 -12.29
N SER A 278 -38.53 23.00 -12.05
CA SER A 278 -39.60 23.90 -11.64
C SER A 278 -40.58 24.17 -12.79
N LEU A 279 -41.86 24.25 -12.43
CA LEU A 279 -42.98 25.04 -12.99
C LEU A 279 -42.86 25.60 -14.43
N ALA A 280 -43.87 25.32 -15.27
CA ALA A 280 -44.70 26.33 -15.94
C ALA A 280 -45.78 25.73 -16.87
N ALA A 281 -46.99 26.32 -16.81
CA ALA A 281 -48.06 26.39 -17.83
C ALA A 281 -48.66 25.07 -18.34
N GLY A 282 -49.98 24.88 -18.43
CA GLY A 282 -51.04 25.83 -18.75
C GLY A 282 -51.73 25.34 -20.03
N ILE A 283 -53.05 25.14 -19.94
CA ILE A 283 -54.02 24.71 -20.97
C ILE A 283 -54.12 23.19 -21.15
#